data_AF-A0A2V5P0K4-F1
#
_entry.id   AF-A0A2V5P0K4-F1
#
_cell.length_a   1.000
_cell.length_b   1.000
_cell.length_c   1.000
_cell.angle_alpha   90.00
_cell.angle_beta   90.00
_cell.angle_gamma   90.00
#
_symmetry.space_group_name_H-M   'P 1'
#
loop_
_entity.id
_entity.type
_entity.pdbx_description
1 polymer ?
#
loop_
_entity_poly.entity_id
_entity_poly.type
_entity_poly.pdbx_seq_one_letter_code
_entity_poly.pdbx_strand_id
1 'polypeptide(L)' 'MDAERIATGFSSPLYVCAPPGDTSRLFVAEQHGLIKIINLPSRTVNSTPFLDISFEVGQGQGTGIRGMT' A
#
# COMPACT_ATOMS: atom_id res chain seq x y z
N MET A 1 -19.50 15.77 11.18
CA MET A 1 -18.30 15.12 10.62
C MET A 1 -18.82 14.02 9.73
N ASP A 2 -18.75 14.23 8.42
CA ASP A 2 -19.18 13.27 7.40
C ASP A 2 -17.93 12.56 6.86
N ALA A 3 -18.02 11.26 6.63
CA ALA A 3 -16.92 10.46 6.08
C ALA A 3 -17.39 9.79 4.80
N GLU A 4 -16.72 10.10 3.69
CA GLU A 4 -17.04 9.52 2.39
C GLU A 4 -16.10 8.37 2.04
N ARG A 5 -16.66 7.24 1.59
CA ARG A 5 -15.86 6.11 1.11
C ARG A 5 -15.36 6.39 -0.31
N ILE A 6 -14.04 6.51 -0.47
CA ILE A 6 -13.41 6.81 -1.77
C ILE A 6 -12.92 5.57 -2.54
N ALA A 7 -12.64 4.46 -1.86
CA ALA A 7 -12.12 3.24 -2.47
C ALA A 7 -12.30 2.02 -1.54
N THR A 8 -12.22 0.81 -2.10
CA THR A 8 -12.33 -0.48 -1.40
C THR A 8 -11.38 -1.51 -2.02
N GLY A 9 -11.22 -2.69 -1.41
CA GLY A 9 -10.40 -3.78 -1.96
C GLY A 9 -8.94 -3.78 -1.51
N PHE A 10 -8.65 -3.11 -0.39
CA PHE A 10 -7.35 -3.17 0.29
C PHE A 10 -7.33 -4.27 1.35
N SER A 11 -6.19 -4.91 1.54
CA SER A 11 -5.91 -5.94 2.53
C SER A 11 -4.91 -5.40 3.53
N SER A 12 -5.36 -5.12 4.76
CA SER A 12 -4.55 -4.54 5.84
C SER A 12 -3.77 -3.27 5.43
N PRO A 13 -4.46 -2.16 5.04
CA PRO A 13 -3.79 -0.91 4.71
C PRO A 13 -3.11 -0.31 5.95
N LEU A 14 -1.84 0.08 5.81
CA LEU A 14 -1.02 0.65 6.88
C LEU A 14 -0.85 2.16 6.76
N TYR A 15 -0.73 2.67 5.54
CA TYR A 15 -0.42 4.07 5.32
C TYR A 15 -0.97 4.57 3.99
N VAL A 16 -1.28 5.88 3.93
CA VAL A 16 -1.69 6.57 2.71
C VAL A 16 -0.91 7.86 2.56
N CYS A 17 -0.43 8.14 1.35
CA CYS A 17 0.22 9.42 1.04
C CYS A 17 -0.10 9.90 -0.38
N ALA A 18 0.01 11.22 -0.57
CA ALA A 18 0.02 11.85 -1.88
C ALA A 18 1.47 12.21 -2.25
N PRO A 19 1.91 11.99 -3.50
CA PRO A 19 3.19 12.48 -3.96
C PRO A 19 3.20 14.03 -3.95
N PRO A 20 4.35 14.67 -3.66
CA PRO A 20 4.47 16.11 -3.81
C PRO A 20 4.14 16.55 -5.24
N GLY A 21 3.19 17.47 -5.39
CA GLY A 21 2.76 18.00 -6.68
C GLY A 21 1.73 17.16 -7.45
N ASP A 22 1.34 15.98 -6.95
CA ASP A 22 0.28 15.16 -7.54
C ASP A 22 -0.98 15.18 -6.67
N THR A 23 -2.02 15.84 -7.16
CA THR A 23 -3.32 15.94 -6.49
C THR A 23 -4.35 14.94 -7.02
N SER A 24 -3.97 14.11 -8.00
CA SER A 24 -4.86 13.17 -8.66
C SER A 24 -4.71 11.75 -8.14
N ARG A 25 -3.60 11.42 -7.47
CA ARG A 25 -3.28 10.06 -7.03
C ARG A 25 -2.95 9.98 -5.54
N LEU A 26 -3.48 8.94 -4.89
CA LEU A 26 -3.07 8.52 -3.55
C LEU A 26 -2.41 7.15 -3.63
N PHE A 27 -1.36 6.97 -2.84
CA PHE A 27 -0.62 5.73 -2.71
C PHE A 27 -0.98 5.10 -1.37
N VAL A 28 -1.44 3.86 -1.41
CA VAL A 28 -1.83 3.08 -0.23
C VAL A 28 -0.82 1.96 -0.06
N ALA A 29 -0.15 1.94 1.08
CA ALA A 29 0.74 0.85 1.48
C ALA A 29 -0.06 -0.20 2.26
N GLU A 30 0.03 -1.45 1.84
CA GLU A 30 -0.58 -2.62 2.49
C GLU A 30 0.48 -3.41 3.25
N GLN A 31 0.10 -4.00 4.39
CA GLN A 31 1.02 -4.73 5.27
C GLN A 31 1.78 -5.86 4.57
N HIS A 32 1.19 -6.46 3.55
CA HIS A 32 1.80 -7.55 2.78
C HIS A 32 2.81 -7.08 1.73
N GLY A 33 3.27 -5.83 1.75
CA GLY A 33 4.31 -5.35 0.83
C GLY A 33 3.78 -4.92 -0.54
N LEU A 34 2.51 -4.53 -0.61
CA LEU A 34 1.89 -3.99 -1.82
C LEU A 34 1.70 -2.49 -1.70
N ILE A 35 1.98 -1.75 -2.77
CA ILE A 35 1.60 -0.35 -2.89
C ILE A 35 0.59 -0.24 -4.03
N LYS A 36 -0.63 0.19 -3.72
CA LYS A 36 -1.71 0.42 -4.70
C LYS A 36 -1.98 1.90 -4.87
N ILE A 37 -2.49 2.27 -6.04
CA ILE A 37 -2.83 3.66 -6.36
C ILE A 37 -4.34 3.81 -6.43
N ILE A 38 -4.87 4.83 -5.76
CA ILE A 38 -6.22 5.36 -5.95
C ILE A 38 -6.13 6.56 -6.88
N ASN A 39 -6.91 6.55 -7.96
CA ASN A 39 -7.12 7.71 -8.81
C ASN A 39 -8.33 8.49 -8.27
N LEU A 40 -8.09 9.67 -7.72
CA LEU A 40 -9.14 10.50 -7.12
C LEU A 40 -10.21 10.99 -8.12
N PRO A 41 -9.88 11.37 -9.38
CA PRO A 41 -10.89 11.84 -10.33
C PRO A 41 -11.91 10.76 -10.70
N SER A 42 -11.47 9.51 -10.86
CA SER A 42 -12.32 8.38 -11.25
C SER A 42 -12.76 7.53 -10.06
N ARG A 43 -12.21 7.76 -8.86
CA ARG A 43 -12.41 6.93 -7.66
C ARG A 43 -12.12 5.44 -7.89
N THR A 44 -11.12 5.16 -8.72
CA THR A 44 -10.73 3.80 -9.09
C THR A 44 -9.37 3.43 -8.51
N VAL A 45 -9.23 2.17 -8.09
CA VAL A 45 -7.94 1.58 -7.71
C VAL A 45 -7.34 0.91 -8.93
N ASN A 46 -6.03 1.10 -9.15
CA ASN A 46 -5.34 0.37 -10.21
C ASN A 46 -5.32 -1.14 -9.92
N SER A 47 -5.69 -1.96 -10.91
CA SER A 47 -5.65 -3.42 -10.78
C SER A 47 -4.24 -3.96 -10.60
N THR A 48 -3.26 -3.34 -11.27
CA THR A 48 -1.84 -3.61 -11.05
C THR A 48 -1.31 -2.72 -9.93
N PRO A 49 -0.68 -3.28 -8.88
CA PRO A 49 -0.02 -2.47 -7.87
C PRO A 49 1.13 -1.69 -8.49
N PHE A 50 1.42 -0.53 -7.90
CA PHE A 50 2.59 0.28 -8.26
C PHE A 50 3.90 -0.40 -7.86
N LEU A 51 3.91 -1.03 -6.68
CA LEU A 51 5.02 -1.82 -6.19
C LEU A 51 4.48 -3.10 -5.56
N ASP A 52 5.10 -4.22 -5.89
CA ASP A 52 4.85 -5.51 -5.29
C ASP A 52 6.18 -6.10 -4.80
N ILE A 53 6.37 -6.09 -3.49
CA ILE A 53 7.46 -6.78 -2.79
C ILE A 53 6.91 -7.83 -1.83
N SER A 54 5.70 -8.33 -2.10
CA SER A 54 5.01 -9.29 -1.23
C SER A 54 5.77 -10.59 -1.06
N PHE A 55 6.55 -10.99 -2.08
CA PHE A 55 7.45 -12.12 -1.99
C PHE A 55 8.50 -11.91 -0.89
N GLU A 56 9.16 -10.75 -0.84
CA GLU A 56 10.19 -10.42 0.17
C GLU A 56 9.59 -10.26 1.57
N VAL A 57 8.44 -9.61 1.68
CA VAL A 57 7.72 -9.44 2.96
C VAL A 57 7.26 -10.79 3.50
N GLY A 58 6.83 -11.71 2.63
CA GLY A 58 6.47 -13.09 3.00
C GLY A 58 7.67 -13.94 3.44
N GLN A 59 8.86 -13.68 2.90
CA GLN A 59 10.11 -14.28 3.39
C GLN A 59 10.62 -13.64 4.69
N GLY A 60 10.02 -12.53 5.13
CA GLY A 60 10.38 -11.76 6.33
C GLY A 60 10.04 -12.42 7.68
N GLN A 61 9.53 -13.66 7.69
CA GLN A 61 9.52 -14.53 8.87
C GLN A 61 10.95 -15.05 9.12
N GLY A 62 11.85 -14.16 9.53
CA GLY A 62 13.30 -14.38 9.48
C GLY A 62 13.78 -15.67 10.13
N THR A 63 14.49 -16.49 9.35
CA THR A 63 15.56 -17.37 9.87
C THR A 63 16.87 -16.59 9.91
N GLY A 64 16.96 -15.56 10.77
CA GLY A 64 18.26 -14.91 10.93
C GLY A 64 18.27 -13.57 11.66
N ILE A 65 18.36 -13.62 12.98
CA ILE A 65 19.47 -12.95 13.66
C ILE A 65 20.35 -14.02 14.31
N ARG A 66 21.14 -14.72 13.48
CA ARG A 66 22.22 -15.57 13.99
C ARG A 66 23.43 -14.67 14.22
N GLY A 67 23.56 -14.15 15.43
CA GLY A 67 24.77 -13.43 15.84
C GLY A 67 24.54 -12.28 16.81
N MET A 68 23.99 -12.55 18.00
CA MET A 68 24.35 -11.92 19.29
C MET A 68 23.98 -12.89 20.42
N THR A 69 24.81 -13.90 20.65
CA THR A 69 25.02 -14.53 21.95
C THR A 69 26.51 -14.65 22.19
#